data_AF-A0A6J4YUF2-F1
#
_entry.id   AF-A0A6J4YUF2-F1
#
_cell.length_a   1.000
_cell.length_b   1.000
_cell.length_c   1.000
_cell.angle_alpha   90.00
_cell.angle_beta   90.00
_cell.angle_gamma   90.00
#
_symmetry.space_group_name_H-M   'P 1'
#
loop_
_entity.id
_entity.type
_entity.pdbx_description
1 polymer ?
#
loop_
_entity_poly.entity_id
_entity_poly.type
_entity_poly.pdbx_seq_one_letter_code
_entity_poly.pdbx_strand_id
1 'polypeptide(L)'
;MAVLQTNIFTVIKRFPYRKDVIKRLYKEDNNFKTICEDYGKCLEAYRYWNESGSKEACARREEYAMLRGELETELIQSLAEPHNI
;
A
#
# COMPACT_ATOMS: atom_id res chain seq x y z
N MET A 1 -14.23 -3.52 -13.96
CA MET A 1 -12.75 -3.48 -13.97
C MET A 1 -12.25 -3.81 -12.57
N ALA A 2 -11.97 -5.08 -12.26
CA ALA A 2 -11.58 -5.52 -10.92
C ALA A 2 -10.05 -5.62 -10.81
N VAL A 3 -9.37 -4.48 -10.71
CA VAL A 3 -7.91 -4.40 -10.42
C VAL A 3 -7.64 -4.47 -8.91
N LEU A 4 -8.68 -4.74 -8.10
CA LEU A 4 -8.64 -4.66 -6.64
C LEU A 4 -7.81 -5.76 -5.97
N GLN A 5 -7.66 -6.93 -6.61
CA GLN A 5 -6.99 -8.06 -5.94
C GLN A 5 -5.47 -7.90 -5.87
N THR A 6 -4.82 -7.21 -6.81
CA THR A 6 -3.35 -7.09 -6.85
C THR A 6 -2.79 -6.29 -5.68
N ASN A 7 -3.59 -5.37 -5.13
CA ASN A 7 -3.17 -4.43 -4.09
C ASN A 7 -2.96 -5.13 -2.73
N ILE A 8 -3.92 -5.96 -2.30
CA ILE A 8 -3.78 -6.75 -1.07
C ILE A 8 -2.63 -7.76 -1.18
N PHE A 9 -2.39 -8.36 -2.36
CA PHE A 9 -1.26 -9.27 -2.53
C PHE A 9 0.08 -8.59 -2.29
N THR A 10 0.21 -7.32 -2.67
CA THR A 10 1.43 -6.55 -2.44
C THR A 10 1.69 -6.31 -0.95
N VAL A 11 0.63 -5.97 -0.20
CA VAL A 11 0.70 -5.81 1.26
C VAL A 11 1.00 -7.15 1.95
N ILE A 12 0.37 -8.25 1.52
CA ILE A 12 0.65 -9.60 2.05
C ILE A 12 2.10 -10.03 1.77
N LYS A 13 2.65 -9.71 0.58
CA LYS A 13 4.05 -9.99 0.26
C LYS A 13 5.00 -9.18 1.14
N ARG A 14 4.64 -7.95 1.50
CA ARG A 14 5.42 -7.08 2.39
C ARG A 14 5.36 -7.56 3.84
N PHE A 15 4.21 -8.06 4.29
CA PHE A 15 3.95 -8.48 5.67
C PHE A 15 3.41 -9.92 5.73
N PRO A 16 4.19 -10.94 5.32
CA PRO A 16 3.70 -12.32 5.21
C PRO A 16 3.25 -12.90 6.55
N TYR A 17 3.90 -12.49 7.65
CA TYR A 17 3.56 -12.93 9.01
C TYR A 17 2.18 -12.47 9.51
N ARG A 18 1.60 -11.41 8.91
CA ARG A 18 0.29 -10.85 9.29
C ARG A 18 -0.79 -11.16 8.25
N LYS A 19 -0.55 -12.10 7.33
CA LYS A 19 -1.43 -12.41 6.18
C LYS A 19 -2.90 -12.59 6.55
N ASP A 20 -3.21 -13.34 7.61
CA ASP A 20 -4.60 -13.61 7.97
C ASP A 20 -5.30 -12.39 8.56
N VAL A 21 -4.57 -11.55 9.30
CA VAL A 21 -5.06 -10.26 9.80
C VAL A 21 -5.32 -9.31 8.62
N ILE A 22 -4.38 -9.20 7.68
CA ILE A 22 -4.52 -8.37 6.47
C ILE A 22 -5.75 -8.79 5.67
N LYS A 23 -5.96 -10.10 5.46
CA LYS A 23 -7.15 -10.61 4.76
C LYS A 23 -8.45 -10.31 5.47
N ARG A 24 -8.45 -10.35 6.81
CA ARG A 24 -9.62 -10.03 7.64
C ARG A 24 -9.94 -8.54 7.53
N LEU A 25 -8.97 -7.68 7.86
CA LEU A 25 -9.11 -6.22 7.77
C LEU A 25 -9.50 -5.77 6.37
N TYR A 26 -8.94 -6.35 5.31
CA TYR A 26 -9.31 -6.00 3.94
C TYR A 26 -10.79 -6.28 3.60
N LYS A 27 -11.43 -7.22 4.32
CA LYS A 27 -12.86 -7.53 4.15
C LYS A 27 -13.75 -6.71 5.08
N GLU A 28 -13.28 -6.43 6.29
CA GLU A 28 -14.08 -5.85 7.38
C GLU A 28 -13.91 -4.33 7.49
N ASP A 29 -12.77 -3.80 7.05
CA ASP A 29 -12.38 -2.40 7.19
C ASP A 29 -12.17 -1.74 5.82
N ASN A 30 -13.11 -0.87 5.46
CA ASN A 30 -13.05 -0.09 4.22
C ASN A 30 -11.89 0.92 4.20
N ASN A 31 -11.49 1.44 5.36
CA ASN A 31 -10.34 2.34 5.46
C ASN A 31 -9.07 1.56 5.15
N PHE A 32 -8.88 0.40 5.78
CA PHE A 32 -7.73 -0.47 5.50
C PHE A 32 -7.67 -0.90 4.04
N LYS A 33 -8.82 -1.21 3.43
CA LYS A 33 -8.91 -1.51 2.00
C LYS A 33 -8.43 -0.35 1.13
N THR A 34 -8.82 0.87 1.47
CA THR A 34 -8.43 2.09 0.74
C THR A 34 -6.92 2.30 0.84
N ILE A 35 -6.34 2.16 2.03
CA ILE A 35 -4.89 2.24 2.25
C ILE A 35 -4.15 1.19 1.42
N CYS A 36 -4.64 -0.06 1.37
CA CYS A 36 -4.06 -1.11 0.53
C CYS A 36 -4.09 -0.72 -0.95
N GLU A 37 -5.19 -0.14 -1.43
CA GLU A 37 -5.32 0.30 -2.82
C GLU A 37 -4.37 1.45 -3.16
N ASP A 38 -4.26 2.44 -2.28
CA ASP A 38 -3.38 3.58 -2.48
C ASP A 38 -1.91 3.20 -2.39
N TYR A 39 -1.56 2.25 -1.51
CA TYR A 39 -0.23 1.65 -1.47
C TYR A 39 0.13 0.97 -2.80
N GLY A 40 -0.80 0.23 -3.38
CA GLY A 40 -0.62 -0.40 -4.69
C GLY A 40 -0.38 0.60 -5.81
N LYS A 41 -1.23 1.64 -5.90
CA LYS A 41 -1.08 2.74 -6.89
C LYS A 41 0.23 3.49 -6.70
N CYS A 42 0.63 3.75 -5.45
CA CYS A 42 1.87 4.44 -5.11
C CYS A 42 3.09 3.64 -5.59
N LEU A 43 3.08 2.31 -5.40
CA LEU A 43 4.15 1.44 -5.91
C LEU A 43 4.20 1.38 -7.43
N GLU A 44 3.06 1.36 -8.11
CA GLU A 44 2.99 1.40 -9.57
C GLU A 44 3.55 2.73 -10.11
N ALA A 45 3.12 3.85 -9.52
CA ALA A 45 3.63 5.17 -9.87
C ALA A 45 5.14 5.27 -9.60
N TYR A 46 5.61 4.81 -8.45
CA TYR A 46 7.04 4.80 -8.12
C TYR A 46 7.86 3.99 -9.14
N ARG A 47 7.37 2.82 -9.56
CA ARG A 47 8.02 2.01 -10.61
C ARG A 47 8.06 2.74 -11.95
N TYR A 48 6.93 3.31 -12.37
CA TYR A 48 6.84 4.10 -13.59
C TYR A 48 7.86 5.26 -13.60
N TRP A 49 7.93 6.04 -12.52
CA TRP A 49 8.89 7.13 -12.41
C TRP A 49 10.34 6.65 -12.27
N ASN A 50 10.57 5.44 -11.76
CA ASN A 50 11.92 4.88 -11.69
C ASN A 50 12.45 4.38 -13.04
N GLU A 51 11.56 3.97 -13.93
CA GLU A 51 11.90 3.61 -15.32
C GLU A 51 11.88 4.82 -16.26
N SER A 52 11.27 5.93 -15.83
CA SER A 52 11.19 7.16 -16.60
C SER A 52 12.53 7.91 -16.62
N GLY A 53 12.98 8.30 -17.82
CA GLY A 53 14.12 9.20 -18.03
C GLY A 53 13.76 10.69 -17.91
N SER A 54 12.56 11.03 -17.45
CA SER A 54 12.12 12.43 -17.36
C SER A 54 12.90 13.21 -16.31
N LYS A 55 13.04 14.52 -16.50
CA LYS A 55 13.74 15.38 -15.53
C LYS A 55 13.03 15.41 -14.16
N GLU A 56 11.72 15.27 -14.18
CA GLU A 56 10.84 15.24 -13.02
C GLU A 56 10.86 13.87 -12.32
N ALA A 57 11.40 12.82 -12.95
CA ALA A 57 11.43 11.46 -12.41
C ALA A 57 12.15 11.40 -11.05
N CYS A 58 13.19 12.21 -10.84
CA CYS A 58 13.88 12.27 -9.55
C CYS A 58 12.96 12.81 -8.44
N ALA A 59 12.35 13.97 -8.66
CA ALA A 59 11.44 14.59 -7.69
C ALA A 59 10.21 13.73 -7.42
N ARG A 60 9.61 13.16 -8.46
CA ARG A 60 8.43 12.27 -8.32
C ARG A 60 8.79 10.99 -7.56
N ARG A 61 9.97 10.40 -7.79
CA ARG A 61 10.42 9.25 -7.00
C ARG A 61 10.54 9.57 -5.52
N GLU A 62 11.10 10.71 -5.16
CA GLU A 62 11.22 11.12 -3.76
C GLU A 62 9.83 11.33 -3.13
N GLU A 63 8.93 12.01 -3.84
CA GLU A 63 7.55 12.23 -3.42
C GLU A 63 6.79 10.92 -3.18
N TYR A 64 6.83 10.00 -4.15
CA TYR A 64 6.19 8.69 -4.00
C TYR A 64 6.89 7.80 -2.96
N ALA A 65 8.20 7.96 -2.74
CA ALA A 65 8.90 7.25 -1.66
C ALA A 65 8.45 7.72 -0.28
N MET A 66 8.24 9.03 -0.09
CA MET A 66 7.69 9.60 1.14
C MET A 66 6.26 9.12 1.37
N LEU A 67 5.38 9.27 0.37
CA LEU A 67 3.99 8.82 0.44
C LEU A 67 3.88 7.32 0.73
N ARG A 68 4.76 6.50 0.15
CA ARG A 68 4.83 5.08 0.44
C ARG A 68 5.16 4.81 1.92
N GLY A 69 6.06 5.59 2.52
CA GLY A 69 6.42 5.47 3.93
C GLY A 69 5.26 5.82 4.87
N GLU A 70 4.49 6.84 4.53
CA GLU A 70 3.26 7.21 5.23
C GLU A 70 2.23 6.08 5.17
N LEU A 71 1.96 5.56 3.97
CA LEU A 71 1.05 4.43 3.77
C LEU A 71 1.52 3.14 4.48
N GLU A 72 2.83 2.84 4.49
CA GLU A 72 3.37 1.72 5.27
C GLU A 72 3.14 1.91 6.77
N THR A 73 3.26 3.16 7.27
CA THR A 73 3.01 3.47 8.68
C THR A 73 1.54 3.27 9.04
N GLU A 74 0.62 3.75 8.22
CA GLU A 74 -0.82 3.54 8.40
C GLU A 74 -1.18 2.05 8.37
N LEU A 75 -0.64 1.29 7.41
CA LEU A 75 -0.83 -0.17 7.34
C LEU A 75 -0.37 -0.86 8.63
N ILE A 76 0.80 -0.50 9.15
CA ILE A 76 1.32 -1.09 10.39
C ILE A 76 0.45 -0.72 11.59
N GLN A 77 -0.02 0.52 11.66
CA GLN A 77 -0.94 0.97 12.71
C GLN A 77 -2.25 0.18 12.68
N SER A 78 -2.88 0.05 11.51
CA SER A 78 -4.10 -0.78 11.37
C SER A 78 -3.88 -2.25 11.73
N LEU A 79 -2.66 -2.78 11.54
CA LEU A 79 -2.32 -4.16 11.94
C LEU A 79 -1.98 -4.31 13.43
N ALA A 80 -1.65 -3.20 14.10
CA ALA A 80 -1.29 -3.17 15.51
C ALA A 80 -2.48 -2.82 16.40
N GLU A 81 -3.44 -2.02 15.91
CA GLU A 81 -4.66 -1.72 16.63
C GLU A 81 -5.52 -2.99 16.78
N PRO A 82 -5.87 -3.38 18.02
CA PRO A 82 -6.90 -4.37 18.21
C PRO A 82 -8.23 -3.71 17.82
N HIS A 83 -8.73 -4.01 16.62
CA HIS A 83 -10.11 -3.70 16.24
C HIS A 83 -11.03 -4.33 17.29
N ASN A 84 -11.48 -3.50 18.23
CA ASN A 84 -12.41 -3.86 19.28
C ASN A 84 -13.78 -3.99 18.59
N ILE A 85 -14.13 -5.24 18.27
CA ILE A 85 -15.44 -5.64 17.72
C ILE A 85 -16.52 -5.35 18.75
#